data_AF-A0A6A7L1D7-F1
#
_entry.id   AF-A0A6A7L1D7-F1
#
_cell.length_a   1.000
_cell.length_b   1.000
_cell.length_c   1.000
_cell.angle_alpha   90.00
_cell.angle_beta   90.00
_cell.angle_gamma   90.00
#
_symmetry.space_group_name_H-M   'P 1'
#
loop_
_entity.id
_entity.type
_entity.pdbx_description
1 polymer ?
#
loop_
_entity_poly.entity_id
_entity_poly.type
_entity_poly.pdbx_seq_one_letter_code
_entity_poly.pdbx_strand_id
1 'polypeptide(L)' 'MGAHMLATEAGEMIQAPTLAIKHGITIDELAAAFHPYLTLAEAVKLAAQSFTKDVKKLSCCAA' A
#
# COMPACT_ATOMS: atom_id res chain seq x y z
N MET A 1 -9.90 -11.65 -0.49
CA MET A 1 -8.98 -10.50 -0.47
C MET A 1 -8.03 -10.68 0.70
N GLY A 2 -6.76 -10.28 0.56
CA GLY A 2 -5.74 -10.47 1.59
C GLY A 2 -4.43 -9.81 1.19
N ALA A 3 -3.54 -9.64 2.16
CA ALA A 3 -2.18 -9.14 1.96
C ALA A 3 -1.18 -10.12 2.59
N HIS A 4 -0.07 -10.38 1.90
CA HIS A 4 1.04 -11.15 2.43
C HIS A 4 2.30 -10.29 2.35
N MET A 5 3.09 -10.29 3.41
CA MET A 5 4.23 -9.41 3.54
C MET A 5 5.40 -10.20 4.13
N LEU A 6 6.56 -10.11 3.49
CA LEU A 6 7.82 -10.65 3.98
C LEU A 6 8.86 -9.52 3.93
N ALA A 7 9.03 -8.86 5.05
CA ALA A 7 9.95 -7.74 5.23
C ALA A 7 10.21 -7.54 6.72
N THR A 8 11.24 -6.75 7.04
CA THR A 8 11.39 -6.19 8.39
C THR A 8 10.13 -5.36 8.72
N GLU A 9 9.66 -5.37 9.98
CA GLU A 9 8.45 -4.63 10.41
C GLU A 9 7.15 -5.01 9.67
N ALA A 10 7.07 -6.21 9.09
CA ALA A 10 5.83 -6.68 8.45
C ALA A 10 4.64 -6.77 9.42
N GLY A 11 4.90 -6.96 10.72
CA GLY A 11 3.88 -6.96 11.77
C GLY A 11 3.21 -5.60 11.96
N GLU A 12 3.95 -4.51 11.79
CA GLU A 12 3.44 -3.15 11.84
C GLU A 12 2.71 -2.79 10.54
N MET A 13 3.29 -3.15 9.39
CA MET A 13 2.70 -2.86 8.08
C MET A 13 1.36 -3.56 7.85
N ILE A 14 1.20 -4.82 8.29
CA ILE A 14 0.00 -5.63 8.01
C ILE A 14 -1.27 -5.04 8.63
N GLN A 15 -1.15 -4.14 9.60
CA GLN A 15 -2.28 -3.46 10.22
C GLN A 15 -3.07 -2.62 9.20
N ALA A 16 -2.38 -1.93 8.28
CA ALA A 16 -3.02 -1.09 7.27
C ALA A 16 -3.94 -1.89 6.31
N PRO A 17 -3.46 -2.94 5.61
CA PRO A 17 -4.34 -3.75 4.76
C PRO A 17 -5.38 -4.53 5.57
N THR A 18 -5.10 -4.92 6.82
CA THR A 18 -6.11 -5.54 7.70
C THR A 18 -7.30 -4.61 7.93
N LEU A 19 -7.04 -3.34 8.29
CA LEU A 19 -8.10 -2.35 8.46
C LEU A 19 -8.80 -2.01 7.14
N ALA A 20 -8.05 -1.90 6.04
CA ALA A 20 -8.62 -1.67 4.72
C ALA A 20 -9.65 -2.77 4.35
N ILE A 21 -9.30 -4.04 4.56
CA ILE A 21 -10.20 -5.18 4.32
C ILE A 21 -11.41 -5.11 5.26
N LYS A 22 -11.19 -4.86 6.56
CA LYS A 22 -12.28 -4.77 7.55
C LYS A 22 -13.32 -3.69 7.19
N HIS A 23 -12.87 -2.57 6.63
CA HIS A 23 -13.71 -1.44 6.27
C HIS A 23 -14.15 -1.44 4.80
N GLY A 24 -13.78 -2.46 4.01
CA GLY A 24 -14.16 -2.56 2.60
C GLY A 24 -13.53 -1.47 1.72
N ILE A 25 -12.37 -0.92 2.12
CA ILE A 25 -11.64 0.09 1.34
C ILE A 25 -11.15 -0.55 0.03
N THR A 26 -11.42 0.12 -1.09
CA THR A 26 -11.02 -0.36 -2.41
C THR A 26 -9.52 -0.14 -2.67
N ILE A 27 -8.97 -0.82 -3.68
CA ILE A 27 -7.57 -0.63 -4.07
C ILE A 27 -7.30 0.79 -4.57
N ASP A 28 -8.26 1.42 -5.26
CA ASP A 28 -8.11 2.79 -5.75
C ASP A 28 -8.06 3.80 -4.59
N GLU A 29 -8.91 3.61 -3.57
CA GLU A 29 -8.88 4.43 -2.34
C GLU A 29 -7.57 4.22 -1.57
N LEU A 30 -7.10 2.98 -1.47
CA LEU A 30 -5.83 2.65 -0.79
C LEU A 30 -4.61 3.23 -1.53
N ALA A 31 -4.62 3.22 -2.86
CA ALA A 31 -3.59 3.84 -3.70
C ALA A 31 -3.58 5.37 -3.59
N ALA A 32 -4.76 5.99 -3.45
CA ALA A 32 -4.90 7.43 -3.27
C ALA A 32 -4.58 7.93 -1.85
N ALA A 33 -4.58 7.02 -0.86
CA ALA A 33 -4.30 7.37 0.54
C ALA A 33 -2.85 7.87 0.74
N PHE A 34 -2.70 8.91 1.56
CA PHE A 34 -1.38 9.45 1.91
C PHE A 34 -0.62 8.48 2.81
N HIS A 35 0.58 8.10 2.36
CA HIS A 35 1.55 7.34 3.14
C HIS A 35 2.83 8.17 3.25
N PRO A 36 3.47 8.22 4.43
CA PRO A 36 4.75 8.90 4.58
C PRO A 36 5.82 8.26 3.70
N TYR A 37 6.52 9.09 2.92
CA TYR A 37 7.63 8.64 2.08
C TYR A 37 8.76 8.04 2.94
N LEU A 38 9.51 7.08 2.36
CA LEU A 38 10.66 6.46 3.02
C LEU A 38 10.25 5.64 4.28
N THR A 39 9.01 5.16 4.31
CA THR A 39 8.53 4.21 5.34
C THR A 39 8.13 2.89 4.70
N LEU A 40 8.22 1.79 5.44
CA LEU A 40 7.79 0.50 4.93
C LEU A 40 6.27 0.46 4.69
N ALA A 41 5.49 1.27 5.42
CA ALA A 41 4.06 1.45 5.16
C ALA A 41 3.78 2.00 3.75
N GLU A 42 4.68 2.79 3.15
CA GLU A 42 4.56 3.24 1.76
C GLU A 42 4.48 2.07 0.76
N ALA A 43 5.09 0.92 1.09
CA ALA A 43 5.01 -0.28 0.25
C ALA A 43 3.56 -0.74 0.04
N VAL A 44 2.65 -0.50 0.99
CA VAL A 44 1.21 -0.82 0.85
C VAL A 44 0.59 0.03 -0.26
N LYS A 45 0.92 1.33 -0.31
CA LYS A 45 0.49 2.24 -1.39
C LYS A 45 1.07 1.82 -2.74
N LEU A 46 2.37 1.57 -2.82
CA LEU A 46 3.03 1.17 -4.07
C LEU A 46 2.47 -0.16 -4.59
N ALA A 47 2.19 -1.12 -3.70
CA ALA A 47 1.53 -2.37 -4.05
C ALA A 47 0.11 -2.14 -4.57
N ALA A 48 -0.68 -1.25 -3.96
CA ALA A 48 -2.01 -0.88 -4.44
C ALA A 48 -1.95 -0.20 -5.83
N GLN A 49 -0.99 0.69 -6.06
CA GLN A 49 -0.81 1.36 -7.37
C GLN A 49 -0.40 0.40 -8.48
N SER A 50 0.28 -0.69 -8.14
CA SER A 50 0.72 -1.70 -9.11
C SER A 50 -0.42 -2.41 -9.84
N PHE A 51 -1.66 -2.32 -9.34
CA PHE A 51 -2.84 -2.85 -10.02
C PHE A 51 -3.18 -2.10 -11.31
N THR A 52 -2.80 -0.83 -11.43
CA THR A 52 -3.17 0.03 -12.57
C THR A 52 -1.96 0.65 -13.28
N LYS A 53 -0.81 0.78 -12.60
CA LYS A 53 0.39 1.46 -13.11
C LYS A 53 1.65 0.62 -12.86
N ASP A 54 2.64 0.75 -13.75
CA ASP A 54 3.97 0.19 -13.51
C ASP A 54 4.72 1.06 -12.49
N VAL A 55 5.03 0.48 -11.33
CA VAL A 55 5.73 1.17 -10.23
C VAL A 55 7.06 1.76 -10.69
N LYS A 56 7.75 1.14 -11.66
CA LYS A 56 9.03 1.65 -12.20
C LYS A 56 8.90 2.93 -12.99
N LYS A 57 7.69 3.30 -13.42
CA LYS A 57 7.38 4.51 -14.18
C LYS A 57 6.73 5.61 -13.33
N LEU A 58 6.56 5.37 -12.03
CA LEU A 58 6.01 6.37 -11.12
C LEU A 58 7.07 7.42 -10.78
N SER A 59 6.65 8.69 -10.70
CA SER A 59 7.43 9.71 -10.01
C SER A 59 7.42 9.48 -8.50
N CYS A 60 8.36 10.09 -7.78
CA CYS A 60 8.38 10.02 -6.31
C CYS A 60 7.02 10.41 -5.71
N CYS A 61 6.48 9.57 -4.82
CA CYS A 61 5.19 9.75 -4.13
C CYS A 61 3.96 9.89 -5.04
N ALA A 62 4.02 9.43 -6.30
CA ALA A 62 2.88 9.49 -7.22
C ALA A 62 1.59 8.95 -6.56
N ALA A 63 0.43 9.44 -7.01
CA ALA A 63 -0.89 8.96 -6.60
C ALA A 63 -1.49 8.05 -7.67
#